data_AF-A0A352SAY7-F1
#
_entry.id   AF-A0A352SAY7-F1
#
_cell.length_a   1.000
_cell.length_b   1.000
_cell.length_c   1.000
_cell.angle_alpha   90.00
_cell.angle_beta   90.00
_cell.angle_gamma   90.00
#
_symmetry.space_group_name_H-M   'P 1'
#
loop_
_entity.id
_entity.type
_entity.pdbx_description
1 polymer ?
#
loop_
_entity_poly.entity_id
_entity_poly.type
_entity_poly.pdbx_seq_one_letter_code
_entity_poly.pdbx_strand_id
1 'polypeptide(L)'
;MKLAALTSPDGYFEHFEPGMLIRHARGKTVTEMDNVMLTNMVMNTAEGHFNEDAMRRAGGIFTQRVVFGGINLSMVLGLAAQDTAEHCLMELTLDKIRLSHPVFHGDTLYAFTEVV
;
A
#
# COMPACT_ATOMS: atom_id res chain seq x y z
N MET A 1 -16.01 29.74 -5.30
CA MET A 1 -14.71 29.23 -4.79
C MET A 1 -14.02 28.48 -5.93
N LYS A 2 -12.75 28.75 -6.24
CA LYS A 2 -12.02 27.94 -7.24
C LYS A 2 -11.55 26.67 -6.55
N LEU A 3 -12.07 25.50 -6.95
CA LEU A 3 -11.74 24.20 -6.33
C LEU A 3 -10.23 23.92 -6.36
N ALA A 4 -9.53 24.34 -7.42
CA ALA A 4 -8.08 24.21 -7.57
C ALA A 4 -7.25 24.91 -6.48
N ALA A 5 -7.83 25.81 -5.69
CA ALA A 5 -7.13 26.44 -4.57
C ALA A 5 -7.13 25.58 -3.28
N LEU A 6 -7.80 24.42 -3.30
CA LEU A 6 -7.89 23.49 -2.17
C LEU A 6 -6.85 22.36 -2.22
N THR A 7 -6.13 22.24 -3.33
CA THR A 7 -5.14 21.21 -3.61
C THR A 7 -3.77 21.85 -3.86
N SER A 8 -2.71 21.03 -3.89
CA SER A 8 -1.37 21.46 -4.30
C SER A 8 -1.37 22.20 -5.65
N PRO A 9 -0.49 23.20 -5.85
CA PRO A 9 -0.22 23.73 -7.20
C PRO A 9 0.68 22.81 -8.04
N ASP A 10 1.34 21.84 -7.42
CA ASP A 10 2.25 20.88 -8.06
C ASP A 10 1.52 19.58 -8.45
N GLY A 11 2.19 18.62 -9.11
CA GLY A 11 1.59 17.29 -9.37
C GLY A 11 0.52 17.22 -10.48
N TYR A 12 0.37 18.28 -11.28
CA TYR A 12 -0.30 18.22 -12.58
C TYR A 12 0.52 17.42 -13.60
N PHE A 13 -0.12 17.00 -14.70
CA PHE A 13 0.48 16.15 -15.73
C PHE A 13 1.81 16.70 -16.26
N GLU A 14 1.85 18.00 -16.54
CA GLU A 14 3.03 18.72 -17.04
C GLU A 14 4.22 18.80 -16.07
N HIS A 15 4.05 18.38 -14.81
CA HIS A 15 5.14 18.34 -13.83
C HIS A 15 5.86 16.98 -13.78
N PHE A 16 5.37 15.97 -14.48
CA PHE A 16 5.98 14.65 -14.53
C PHE A 16 6.82 14.48 -15.79
N GLU A 17 8.09 14.11 -15.60
CA GLU A 17 9.03 13.81 -16.68
C GLU A 17 9.47 12.34 -16.57
N PRO A 18 9.56 11.58 -17.67
CA PRO A 18 10.05 10.19 -17.63
C PRO A 18 11.44 10.08 -16.96
N GLY A 19 11.59 9.09 -16.08
CA GLY A 19 12.77 8.89 -15.25
C GLY A 19 12.79 9.71 -13.95
N MET A 20 11.79 10.55 -13.70
CA MET A 20 11.65 11.23 -12.41
C MET A 20 11.48 10.22 -11.28
N LEU A 21 12.33 10.33 -10.25
CA LEU A 21 12.28 9.50 -9.05
C LEU A 21 11.73 10.30 -7.87
N ILE A 22 10.68 9.77 -7.24
CA ILE A 22 9.99 10.41 -6.12
C ILE A 22 10.13 9.52 -4.89
N ARG A 23 10.66 10.09 -3.81
CA ARG A 23 10.58 9.49 -2.46
C ARG A 23 9.43 10.16 -1.71
N HIS A 24 8.41 9.39 -1.39
CA HIS A 24 7.23 9.91 -0.70
C HIS A 24 7.54 10.20 0.78
N ALA A 25 6.94 11.26 1.31
CA ALA A 25 7.36 11.85 2.59
C ALA A 25 7.09 10.97 3.81
N ARG A 26 6.08 10.10 3.75
CA ARG A 26 5.55 9.38 4.89
C ARG A 26 5.90 7.89 4.83
N GLY A 27 6.04 7.29 6.01
CA GLY A 27 6.00 5.84 6.19
C GLY A 27 4.77 5.45 6.99
N LYS A 28 4.34 4.18 6.86
CA LYS A 28 3.24 3.61 7.65
C LYS A 28 3.68 2.31 8.29
N THR A 29 3.72 2.29 9.62
CA THR A 29 3.88 1.05 10.39
C THR A 29 2.59 0.24 10.34
N VAL A 30 2.69 -1.01 9.92
CA VAL A 30 1.57 -1.94 9.83
C VAL A 30 1.26 -2.49 11.21
N THR A 31 -0.01 -2.45 11.59
CA THR A 31 -0.49 -2.96 12.88
C THR A 31 -1.41 -4.15 12.69
N GLU A 32 -1.69 -4.85 13.79
CA GLU A 32 -2.68 -5.92 13.79
C GLU A 32 -4.08 -5.44 13.38
N MET A 33 -4.45 -4.23 13.82
CA MET A 33 -5.74 -3.62 13.47
C MET A 33 -5.86 -3.43 11.96
N ASP A 34 -4.83 -2.89 11.31
CA ASP A 34 -4.82 -2.74 9.85
C ASP A 34 -5.03 -4.10 9.17
N ASN A 35 -4.24 -5.10 9.57
CA ASN A 35 -4.24 -6.41 8.92
C ASN A 35 -5.56 -7.16 9.11
N VAL A 36 -5.94 -7.40 10.36
CA VAL A 36 -7.08 -8.28 10.68
C VAL A 36 -8.39 -7.62 10.27
N MET A 37 -8.56 -6.32 10.54
CA MET A 37 -9.79 -5.62 10.21
C MET A 37 -10.01 -5.56 8.69
N LEU A 38 -9.02 -5.08 7.93
CA LEU A 38 -9.18 -4.91 6.47
C LEU A 38 -9.34 -6.25 5.76
N THR A 39 -8.58 -7.28 6.17
CA THR A 39 -8.72 -8.64 5.63
C THR A 39 -10.15 -9.15 5.78
N ASN A 40 -10.76 -8.97 6.95
CA ASN A 40 -12.12 -9.43 7.21
C ASN A 40 -13.18 -8.56 6.51
N MET A 41 -12.98 -7.24 6.42
CA MET A 41 -13.91 -6.34 5.71
C MET A 41 -14.04 -6.67 4.22
N VAL A 42 -12.98 -7.17 3.60
CA VAL A 42 -13.00 -7.60 2.19
C VAL A 42 -13.30 -9.10 2.01
N MET A 43 -13.73 -9.78 3.10
CA MET A 43 -14.06 -11.21 3.10
C MET A 43 -12.91 -12.11 2.62
N ASN A 44 -11.66 -11.72 2.84
CA ASN A 44 -10.52 -12.59 2.57
C ASN A 44 -10.45 -13.68 3.67
N THR A 45 -10.68 -14.93 3.28
CA THR A 45 -10.77 -16.08 4.20
C THR A 45 -9.44 -16.79 4.46
N ALA A 46 -8.32 -16.25 3.97
CA ALA A 46 -7.01 -16.83 4.21
C ALA A 46 -6.59 -16.68 5.68
N GLU A 47 -6.67 -17.78 6.43
CA GLU A 47 -6.39 -17.84 7.86
C GLU A 47 -5.02 -17.28 8.25
N GLY A 48 -4.04 -17.34 7.36
CA GLY A 48 -2.69 -16.81 7.62
C GLY A 48 -2.63 -15.32 7.91
N HIS A 49 -3.70 -14.57 7.70
CA HIS A 49 -3.79 -13.15 8.00
C HIS A 49 -4.43 -12.84 9.37
N PHE A 50 -5.15 -13.79 9.99
CA PHE A 50 -5.91 -13.53 11.23
C PHE A 50 -5.89 -14.64 12.27
N ASN A 51 -5.52 -15.88 11.91
CA ASN A 51 -5.50 -17.03 12.81
C ASN A 51 -4.05 -17.41 13.20
N GLU A 52 -3.63 -16.94 14.37
CA GLU A 52 -2.30 -17.20 14.92
C GLU A 52 -2.06 -18.68 15.26
N ASP A 53 -3.09 -19.36 15.78
CA ASP A 53 -3.01 -20.78 16.18
C ASP A 53 -2.87 -21.70 14.96
N ALA A 54 -3.59 -21.41 13.86
CA ALA A 54 -3.40 -22.12 12.59
C ALA A 54 -1.96 -21.97 12.07
N MET A 55 -1.42 -20.75 12.07
CA MET A 55 -0.06 -20.50 11.58
C MET A 55 1.02 -21.24 12.37
N ARG A 56 0.87 -21.30 13.71
CA ARG A 56 1.81 -22.05 14.57
C ARG A 56 1.77 -23.56 14.34
N ARG A 57 0.60 -24.11 13.99
CA ARG A 57 0.43 -25.56 13.74
C ARG A 57 0.74 -26.00 12.32
N ALA A 58 0.66 -25.09 11.35
CA ALA A 58 0.76 -25.44 9.93
C ALA A 58 2.13 -25.97 9.51
N GLY A 59 3.20 -25.74 10.29
CA GLY A 59 4.58 -26.12 9.93
C GLY A 59 5.04 -25.52 8.59
N GLY A 60 4.37 -24.45 8.14
CA GLY A 60 4.59 -23.80 6.86
C GLY A 60 5.74 -22.80 6.90
N ILE A 61 5.85 -22.03 5.82
CA ILE A 61 6.95 -21.06 5.61
C ILE A 61 6.97 -19.97 6.70
N PHE A 62 5.81 -19.63 7.27
CA PHE A 62 5.69 -18.63 8.32
C PHE A 62 5.11 -19.25 9.60
N THR A 63 5.62 -18.81 10.75
CA THR A 63 5.21 -19.29 12.08
C THR A 63 4.27 -18.34 12.82
N GLN A 64 3.92 -17.22 12.20
CA GLN A 64 3.06 -16.16 12.72
C GLN A 64 2.18 -15.61 11.58
N ARG A 65 1.14 -14.85 11.91
CA ARG A 65 0.29 -14.19 10.92
C ARG A 65 1.12 -13.26 10.01
N VAL A 66 0.88 -13.36 8.71
CA VAL A 66 1.49 -12.49 7.70
C VAL A 66 0.46 -11.44 7.26
N VAL A 67 0.92 -10.25 6.88
CA VAL A 67 0.02 -9.21 6.42
C VAL A 67 -0.53 -9.55 5.04
N PHE A 68 -1.84 -9.34 4.85
CA PHE A 68 -2.49 -9.51 3.56
C PHE A 68 -1.85 -8.58 2.51
N GLY A 69 -1.35 -9.16 1.43
CA GLY A 69 -0.65 -8.43 0.37
C GLY A 69 -1.43 -7.27 -0.26
N GLY A 70 -2.77 -7.37 -0.32
CA GLY A 70 -3.60 -6.26 -0.78
C GLY A 70 -3.55 -5.03 0.13
N ILE A 71 -3.35 -5.23 1.44
CA ILE A 71 -3.15 -4.12 2.40
C ILE A 71 -1.80 -3.46 2.16
N ASN A 72 -0.74 -4.26 1.95
CA ASN A 72 0.60 -3.74 1.64
C ASN A 72 0.56 -2.86 0.39
N LEU A 73 -0.08 -3.36 -0.68
CA LEU A 73 -0.28 -2.63 -1.93
C LEU A 73 -1.06 -1.33 -1.70
N SER A 74 -2.22 -1.40 -1.03
CA SER A 74 -3.06 -0.23 -0.76
C SER A 74 -2.35 0.83 0.08
N MET A 75 -1.54 0.42 1.06
CA MET A 75 -0.73 1.36 1.86
C MET A 75 0.34 2.04 1.01
N VAL A 76 1.06 1.29 0.17
CA VAL A 76 2.10 1.88 -0.71
C VAL A 76 1.48 2.84 -1.72
N LEU A 77 0.37 2.47 -2.36
CA LEU A 77 -0.36 3.36 -3.27
C LEU A 77 -0.88 4.61 -2.55
N GLY A 78 -1.47 4.46 -1.36
CA GLY A 78 -1.96 5.58 -0.57
C GLY A 78 -0.84 6.53 -0.12
N LEU A 79 0.35 6.02 0.18
CA LEU A 79 1.52 6.84 0.50
C LEU A 79 2.02 7.63 -0.72
N ALA A 80 1.94 7.05 -1.92
CA ALA A 80 2.34 7.71 -3.17
C ALA A 80 1.32 8.75 -3.66
N ALA A 81 0.04 8.52 -3.40
CA ALA A 81 -1.07 9.29 -3.93
C ALA A 81 -1.02 10.80 -3.63
N GLN A 82 -0.37 11.22 -2.53
CA GLN A 82 -0.18 12.64 -2.22
C GLN A 82 0.62 13.34 -3.34
N ASP A 83 1.63 12.68 -3.89
CA ASP A 83 2.53 13.27 -4.88
C ASP A 83 2.13 12.91 -6.32
N THR A 84 1.38 11.83 -6.52
CA THR A 84 1.06 11.28 -7.86
C THR A 84 -0.41 11.37 -8.26
N ALA A 85 -1.32 11.50 -7.29
CA ALA A 85 -2.76 11.31 -7.53
C ALA A 85 -3.67 12.40 -6.98
N GLU A 86 -3.16 13.45 -6.35
CA GLU A 86 -3.97 14.57 -5.84
C GLU A 86 -4.81 15.23 -6.96
N HIS A 87 -4.26 15.30 -8.18
CA HIS A 87 -4.92 15.82 -9.37
C HIS A 87 -5.34 14.74 -10.37
N CYS A 88 -5.20 13.45 -10.01
CA CYS A 88 -5.53 12.35 -10.91
C CYS A 88 -7.05 12.22 -11.08
N LEU A 89 -7.50 12.04 -12.31
CA LEU A 89 -8.91 11.82 -12.62
C LEU A 89 -9.33 10.37 -12.35
N MET A 90 -8.47 9.42 -12.70
CA MET A 90 -8.72 7.98 -12.54
C MET A 90 -7.44 7.17 -12.65
N GLU A 91 -7.34 6.11 -11.85
CA GLU A 91 -6.36 5.04 -12.04
C GLU A 91 -6.85 4.12 -13.16
N LEU A 92 -6.08 4.02 -14.25
CA LEU A 92 -6.52 3.27 -15.45
C LEU A 92 -6.20 1.78 -15.35
N THR A 93 -5.07 1.43 -14.75
CA THR A 93 -4.58 0.04 -14.71
C THR A 93 -3.59 -0.13 -13.57
N LEU A 94 -3.66 -1.29 -12.91
CA LEU A 94 -2.59 -1.76 -12.01
C LEU A 94 -2.05 -3.07 -12.61
N ASP A 95 -0.79 -3.06 -13.03
CA ASP A 95 -0.13 -4.21 -13.62
C ASP A 95 1.13 -4.61 -12.85
N LYS A 96 1.71 -5.78 -13.21
CA LYS A 96 3.02 -6.23 -12.73
C LYS A 96 3.23 -6.23 -11.21
N ILE A 97 2.15 -6.32 -10.41
CA ILE A 97 2.23 -6.37 -8.95
C ILE A 97 3.06 -7.59 -8.51
N ARG A 98 4.05 -7.36 -7.65
CA ARG A 98 4.90 -8.41 -7.05
C ARG A 98 5.00 -8.18 -5.55
N LEU A 99 4.62 -9.19 -4.77
CA LEU A 99 4.79 -9.22 -3.31
C LEU A 99 6.04 -10.04 -2.99
N SER A 100 7.21 -9.41 -3.14
CA SER A 100 8.51 -10.11 -3.10
C SER A 100 8.93 -10.59 -1.71
N HIS A 101 8.45 -9.93 -0.65
CA HIS A 101 8.80 -10.24 0.73
C HIS A 101 7.53 -10.22 1.61
N PRO A 102 7.46 -11.10 2.63
CA PRO A 102 6.39 -11.03 3.62
C PRO A 102 6.52 -9.73 4.44
N VAL A 103 5.38 -9.21 4.87
CA VAL A 103 5.28 -8.07 5.80
C VAL A 103 4.60 -8.58 7.05
N PHE A 104 5.09 -8.18 8.21
CA PHE A 104 4.58 -8.54 9.52
C PHE A 104 4.11 -7.32 10.31
N HIS A 105 3.40 -7.55 11.41
CA HIS A 105 3.01 -6.46 12.31
C HIS A 105 4.26 -5.82 12.93
N GLY A 106 4.30 -4.49 12.92
CA GLY A 106 5.46 -3.72 13.36
C GLY A 106 6.39 -3.28 12.23
N ASP A 107 6.30 -3.87 11.03
CA ASP A 107 7.06 -3.41 9.87
C ASP A 107 6.56 -2.03 9.41
N THR A 108 7.48 -1.17 8.96
CA THR A 108 7.17 0.15 8.39
C THR A 108 7.36 0.13 6.88
N LEU A 109 6.28 0.41 6.14
CA LEU A 109 6.31 0.56 4.70
C LEU A 109 6.61 2.02 4.31
N TYR A 110 7.46 2.17 3.30
CA TYR A 110 7.74 3.43 2.61
C TYR A 110 7.47 3.23 1.12
N ALA A 111 7.15 4.31 0.42
CA ALA A 111 6.85 4.26 -1.01
C ALA A 111 7.85 5.11 -1.81
N PHE A 112 8.13 4.65 -3.02
CA PHE A 112 8.93 5.35 -4.02
C PHE A 112 8.25 5.15 -5.38
N THR A 113 8.29 6.18 -6.22
CA THR A 113 7.73 6.16 -7.58
C THR A 113 8.80 6.53 -8.59
N GLU A 114 8.77 5.86 -9.74
CA GLU A 114 9.44 6.27 -10.95
C GLU A 114 8.38 6.58 -12.02
N VAL A 115 8.50 7.74 -12.67
CA VAL A 115 7.67 8.08 -13.83
C VAL A 115 8.23 7.36 -15.06
N VAL A 116 7.40 6.59 -15.76
CA VAL A 116 7.78 5.78 -16.94
C VAL A 116 7.02 6.17 -18.20
#